data_AF-A0A453JZR8-F1
#
_entry.id   AF-A0A453JZR8-F1
#
_cell.length_a   1.000
_cell.length_b   1.000
_cell.length_c   1.000
_cell.angle_alpha   90.00
_cell.angle_beta   90.00
_cell.angle_gamma   90.00
#
_symmetry.space_group_name_H-M   'P 1'
#
loop_
_entity.id
_entity.type
_entity.pdbx_description
1 polymer ?
#
loop_
_entity_poly.entity_id
_entity_poly.type
_entity_poly.pdbx_seq_one_letter_code
_entity_poly.pdbx_strand_id
1 'polypeptide(L)'
;SRPVEVAARGYAFVVSFSKTLALHENALPFCFREVWVITACLGLIKSTSTQYDGGVVAIDSEKEFYRLQGDLYSLCRAKFMRLAYLIGYGVEIEKSPVNSASLSMLSWPKPATWPSIPPDSSAEVMAKEKTILQAKAREKLFDIQRKPLPLEPSSLLREANRRRAFLSVGNLSELYDSVDGSGLGAHSKLSPNKSSSNLMTRTMSGPATSETSLPVDRPMRLSEIHVAAEHALKQTISDPDFMTSLSSPEEFESRYMELTKGAADNYHRSWWKRHGVVLDGEIAAIFFKHGNYDLAAKSYEKVCALYSAEGWEELLADVLPDLAECQKILKDEAGYLASCVKLLSLESSLFSSKERQAFQSEVVRLAHSEMRHPVPLDVSSLITFAGNPAPPLELCDGDPGTLSVAVWSGFPDDITLESLSLRLSAFSSADEGLKRQ
;
A
#
# COMPACT_ATOMS: atom_id res chain seq x y z
N SER A 1 32.75 -12.06 6.80
CA SER A 1 32.30 -11.64 5.45
C SER A 1 31.52 -12.71 4.68
N ARG A 2 31.74 -14.02 4.91
CA ARG A 2 31.11 -15.10 4.13
C ARG A 2 29.57 -15.11 4.11
N PRO A 3 28.84 -14.89 5.23
CA PRO A 3 27.37 -14.85 5.18
C PRO A 3 26.82 -13.69 4.34
N VAL A 4 27.50 -12.54 4.33
CA VAL A 4 27.12 -11.36 3.53
C VAL A 4 27.30 -11.63 2.05
N GLU A 5 28.44 -12.21 1.66
CA GLU A 5 28.71 -12.60 0.27
C GLU A 5 27.71 -13.66 -0.23
N VAL A 6 27.39 -14.65 0.61
CA VAL A 6 26.38 -15.68 0.28
C VAL A 6 25.00 -15.06 0.14
N ALA A 7 24.59 -14.16 1.04
CA ALA A 7 23.30 -13.46 0.93
C ALA A 7 23.23 -12.61 -0.35
N ALA A 8 24.29 -11.86 -0.68
CA ALA A 8 24.35 -11.02 -1.87
C ALA A 8 24.26 -11.83 -3.17
N ARG A 9 25.09 -12.88 -3.29
CA ARG A 9 25.08 -13.77 -4.46
C ARG A 9 23.78 -14.57 -4.54
N GLY A 10 23.28 -15.04 -3.41
CA GLY A 10 22.01 -15.77 -3.31
C GLY A 10 20.83 -14.91 -3.76
N TYR A 11 20.73 -13.67 -3.28
CA TYR A 11 19.71 -12.72 -3.72
C TYR A 11 19.79 -12.46 -5.23
N ALA A 12 20.98 -12.15 -5.75
CA ALA A 12 21.19 -11.93 -7.18
C ALA A 12 20.82 -13.16 -8.02
N PHE A 13 21.16 -14.36 -7.54
CA PHE A 13 20.80 -15.62 -8.18
C PHE A 13 19.29 -15.82 -8.19
N VAL A 14 18.58 -15.63 -7.07
CA VAL A 14 17.12 -15.76 -7.01
C VAL A 14 16.44 -14.81 -7.97
N VAL A 15 16.84 -13.54 -8.00
CA VAL A 15 16.28 -12.54 -8.93
C VAL A 15 16.53 -12.95 -10.38
N SER A 16 17.76 -13.33 -10.73
CA SER A 16 18.12 -13.74 -12.10
C SER A 16 17.39 -15.01 -12.53
N PHE A 17 17.44 -16.07 -11.71
CA PHE A 17 16.83 -17.35 -12.03
C PHE A 17 15.30 -17.27 -12.07
N SER A 18 14.67 -16.38 -11.28
CA SER A 18 13.23 -16.13 -11.39
C SER A 18 12.81 -15.66 -12.80
N LYS A 19 13.69 -14.93 -13.50
CA LYS A 19 13.46 -14.52 -14.90
C LYS A 19 13.59 -15.73 -15.83
N THR A 20 14.55 -16.62 -15.60
CA THR A 20 14.66 -17.89 -16.34
C THR A 20 13.43 -18.77 -16.14
N LEU A 21 12.92 -18.89 -14.91
CA LEU A 21 11.68 -19.63 -14.63
C LEU A 21 10.49 -19.03 -15.39
N ALA A 22 10.42 -17.70 -15.53
CA ALA A 22 9.38 -17.04 -16.31
C ALA A 22 9.43 -17.42 -17.81
N LEU A 23 10.62 -17.64 -18.38
CA LEU A 23 10.78 -18.08 -19.77
C LEU A 23 10.30 -19.52 -20.00
N HIS A 24 10.33 -20.34 -18.94
CA HIS A 24 9.92 -21.75 -18.99
C HIS A 24 8.58 -22.01 -18.29
N GLU A 25 7.76 -20.97 -18.09
CA GLU A 25 6.51 -21.06 -17.30
C GLU A 25 5.51 -22.08 -17.87
N ASN A 26 5.60 -22.41 -19.17
CA ASN A 26 4.79 -23.45 -19.83
C ASN A 26 5.11 -24.88 -19.39
N ALA A 27 6.32 -25.14 -18.91
CA ALA A 27 6.78 -26.46 -18.48
C ALA A 27 6.76 -26.64 -16.96
N LEU A 28 6.37 -25.59 -16.23
CA LEU A 28 6.41 -25.56 -14.78
C LEU A 28 5.01 -25.75 -14.19
N PRO A 29 4.90 -26.32 -12.97
CA PRO A 29 3.64 -26.36 -12.24
C PRO A 29 3.04 -24.98 -12.00
N PHE A 30 1.74 -24.95 -11.71
CA PHE A 30 0.99 -23.71 -11.49
C PHE A 30 1.66 -22.82 -10.43
N CYS A 31 2.01 -21.58 -10.82
CA CYS A 31 2.70 -20.60 -9.97
C CYS A 31 3.99 -21.10 -9.31
N PHE A 32 4.69 -22.07 -9.91
CA PHE A 32 5.94 -22.62 -9.39
C PHE A 32 7.01 -21.54 -9.18
N ARG A 33 7.09 -20.53 -10.06
CA ARG A 33 8.06 -19.44 -9.91
C ARG A 33 7.89 -18.71 -8.58
N GLU A 34 6.67 -18.32 -8.23
CA GLU A 34 6.36 -17.64 -6.97
C GLU A 34 6.72 -18.53 -5.78
N VAL A 35 6.31 -19.81 -5.82
CA VAL A 35 6.59 -20.80 -4.77
C VAL A 35 8.10 -21.01 -4.59
N TRP A 36 8.83 -21.14 -5.69
CA TRP A 36 10.28 -21.31 -5.69
C TRP A 36 11.00 -20.08 -5.13
N VAL A 37 10.60 -18.86 -5.51
CA VAL A 37 11.22 -17.63 -4.99
C VAL A 37 11.05 -17.53 -3.48
N ILE A 38 9.83 -17.79 -2.97
CA ILE A 38 9.54 -17.73 -1.52
C ILE A 38 10.41 -18.74 -0.77
N THR A 39 10.41 -20.01 -1.21
CA THR A 39 11.17 -21.09 -0.56
C THR A 39 12.68 -20.87 -0.64
N ALA A 40 13.20 -20.42 -1.79
CA ALA A 40 14.62 -20.12 -1.96
C ALA A 40 15.10 -18.97 -1.06
N CYS A 41 14.32 -17.88 -0.99
CA CYS A 41 14.63 -16.75 -0.12
C CYS A 41 14.59 -17.13 1.36
N LEU A 42 13.57 -17.87 1.81
CA LEU A 42 13.49 -18.37 3.18
C LEU A 42 14.65 -19.32 3.54
N GLY A 43 15.03 -20.21 2.60
CA GLY A 43 16.19 -21.08 2.76
C GLY A 43 17.50 -20.29 2.90
N LEU A 44 17.68 -19.23 2.09
CA LEU A 44 18.83 -18.33 2.17
C LEU A 44 18.86 -17.57 3.50
N ILE A 45 17.74 -16.98 3.92
CA ILE A 45 17.60 -16.29 5.21
C ILE A 45 18.03 -17.24 6.33
N LYS A 46 17.37 -18.40 6.44
CA LYS A 46 17.66 -19.38 7.49
C LYS A 46 19.15 -19.78 7.51
N SER A 47 19.71 -20.08 6.35
CA SER A 47 21.10 -20.54 6.25
C SER A 47 22.11 -19.44 6.57
N THR A 48 21.83 -18.21 6.19
CA THR A 48 22.75 -17.08 6.41
C THR A 48 22.65 -16.50 7.81
N SER A 49 21.44 -16.43 8.40
CA SER A 49 21.24 -15.98 9.78
C SER A 49 21.82 -16.96 10.80
N THR A 50 21.73 -18.27 10.56
CA THR A 50 22.30 -19.28 11.48
C THR A 50 23.82 -19.28 11.51
N GLN A 51 24.46 -18.89 10.41
CA GLN A 51 25.92 -18.80 10.30
C GLN A 51 26.47 -17.40 10.59
N TYR A 52 25.59 -16.42 10.78
CA TYR A 52 26.00 -15.07 11.13
C TYR A 52 26.19 -14.98 12.65
N ASP A 53 27.45 -14.92 13.07
CA ASP A 53 27.85 -14.89 14.49
C ASP A 53 27.85 -13.48 15.10
N GLY A 54 27.58 -12.44 14.31
CA GLY A 54 27.65 -11.05 14.76
C GLY A 54 29.03 -10.66 15.29
N GLY A 55 30.09 -11.38 14.91
CA GLY A 55 31.47 -11.12 15.36
C GLY A 55 32.00 -9.77 14.89
N VAL A 56 33.32 -9.53 15.03
CA VAL A 56 34.00 -8.28 14.63
C VAL A 56 33.97 -8.11 13.10
N VAL A 57 32.79 -7.73 12.60
CA VAL A 57 32.50 -7.40 11.22
C VAL A 57 32.46 -5.88 11.17
N ALA A 58 33.07 -5.28 10.14
CA ALA A 58 32.97 -3.83 9.94
C ALA A 58 31.49 -3.41 9.91
N ILE A 59 31.17 -2.27 10.54
CA ILE A 59 29.79 -1.75 10.64
C ILE A 59 29.10 -1.76 9.28
N ASP A 60 29.80 -1.36 8.21
CA ASP A 60 29.24 -1.34 6.86
C ASP A 60 28.82 -2.72 6.35
N SER A 61 29.60 -3.76 6.67
CA SER A 61 29.29 -5.15 6.29
C SER A 61 28.11 -5.72 7.09
N GLU A 62 27.96 -5.32 8.35
CA GLU A 62 26.77 -5.65 9.16
C GLU A 62 25.52 -4.97 8.62
N LYS A 63 25.60 -3.66 8.34
CA LYS A 63 24.48 -2.90 7.76
C LYS A 63 24.06 -3.45 6.41
N GLU A 64 25.02 -3.85 5.57
CA GLU A 64 24.78 -4.46 4.27
C GLU A 64 24.14 -5.85 4.40
N PHE A 65 24.57 -6.66 5.40
CA PHE A 65 23.94 -7.94 5.68
C PHE A 65 22.45 -7.78 6.01
N TYR A 66 22.13 -6.86 6.92
CA TYR A 66 20.74 -6.57 7.28
C TYR A 66 19.95 -6.00 6.11
N ARG A 67 20.55 -5.18 5.25
CA ARG A 67 19.91 -4.73 4.01
C ARG A 67 19.51 -5.91 3.12
N LEU A 68 20.42 -6.86 2.90
CA LEU A 68 20.18 -8.05 2.08
C LEU A 68 19.12 -8.99 2.68
N GLN A 69 19.12 -9.17 4.01
CA GLN A 69 18.04 -9.90 4.68
C GLN A 69 16.69 -9.22 4.48
N GLY A 70 16.64 -7.88 4.61
CA GLY A 70 15.45 -7.08 4.34
C GLY A 70 14.92 -7.26 2.92
N ASP A 71 15.81 -7.29 1.92
CA ASP A 71 15.45 -7.54 0.52
C ASP A 71 14.87 -8.95 0.30
N LEU A 72 15.48 -9.98 0.91
CA LEU A 72 15.01 -11.36 0.83
C LEU A 72 13.61 -11.51 1.45
N TYR A 73 13.39 -10.96 2.65
CA TYR A 73 12.07 -10.96 3.29
C TYR A 73 11.05 -10.18 2.47
N SER A 74 11.41 -9.02 1.93
CA SER A 74 10.53 -8.19 1.10
C SER A 74 10.11 -8.90 -0.18
N LEU A 75 11.03 -9.63 -0.81
CA LEU A 75 10.74 -10.44 -1.99
C LEU A 75 9.78 -11.60 -1.65
N CYS A 76 10.02 -12.32 -0.55
CA CYS A 76 9.09 -13.34 -0.04
C CYS A 76 7.70 -12.74 0.19
N ARG A 77 7.63 -11.66 0.96
CA ARG A 77 6.40 -10.96 1.33
C ARG A 77 5.57 -10.59 0.10
N ALA A 78 6.18 -9.96 -0.89
CA ALA A 78 5.50 -9.54 -2.12
C ALA A 78 4.98 -10.74 -2.92
N LYS A 79 5.77 -11.82 -3.05
CA LYS A 79 5.35 -13.04 -3.77
C LYS A 79 4.25 -13.79 -3.03
N PHE A 80 4.33 -13.85 -1.70
CA PHE A 80 3.33 -14.49 -0.85
C PHE A 80 1.97 -13.78 -0.95
N MET A 81 1.96 -12.44 -0.94
CA MET A 81 0.73 -11.67 -1.19
C MET A 81 0.11 -11.96 -2.54
N ARG A 82 0.91 -12.11 -3.60
CA ARG A 82 0.38 -12.43 -4.93
C ARG A 82 -0.35 -13.77 -4.93
N LEU A 83 0.22 -14.79 -4.29
CA LEU A 83 -0.46 -16.09 -4.14
C LEU A 83 -1.78 -15.95 -3.40
N ALA A 84 -1.82 -15.11 -2.36
CA ALA A 84 -3.04 -14.81 -1.61
C ALA A 84 -4.15 -14.22 -2.47
N TYR A 85 -3.82 -13.27 -3.35
CA TYR A 85 -4.79 -12.70 -4.29
C TYR A 85 -5.28 -13.75 -5.29
N LEU A 86 -4.45 -14.72 -5.69
CA LEU A 86 -4.88 -15.80 -6.59
C LEU A 86 -5.92 -16.72 -5.95
N ILE A 87 -5.78 -17.00 -4.65
CA ILE A 87 -6.67 -17.90 -3.92
C ILE A 87 -7.82 -17.18 -3.19
N GLY A 88 -7.86 -15.84 -3.29
CA GLY A 88 -8.94 -15.00 -2.76
C GLY A 88 -8.72 -14.44 -1.35
N TYR A 89 -7.59 -14.70 -0.70
CA TYR A 89 -7.26 -14.13 0.62
C TYR A 89 -6.78 -12.68 0.55
N GLY A 90 -6.25 -12.25 -0.61
CA GLY A 90 -5.68 -10.90 -0.76
C GLY A 90 -6.68 -9.74 -0.56
N VAL A 91 -7.99 -10.00 -0.63
CA VAL A 91 -9.04 -8.98 -0.39
C VAL A 91 -9.23 -8.69 1.10
N GLU A 92 -8.91 -9.65 1.97
CA GLU A 92 -9.12 -9.55 3.42
C GLU A 92 -7.93 -8.90 4.15
N ILE A 93 -6.79 -8.73 3.48
CA ILE A 93 -5.63 -8.06 4.05
C ILE A 93 -5.76 -6.55 3.88
N GLU A 94 -5.63 -5.84 5.00
CA GLU A 94 -5.60 -4.38 5.01
C GLU A 94 -4.45 -3.85 4.16
N LYS A 95 -4.76 -2.80 3.40
CA LYS A 95 -3.84 -2.21 2.42
C LYS A 95 -3.22 -0.96 3.01
N SER A 96 -1.90 -0.97 3.19
CA SER A 96 -1.15 0.29 3.29
C SER A 96 -0.90 0.87 1.90
N PRO A 97 -0.60 2.17 1.77
CA PRO A 97 -0.21 2.77 0.49
C PRO A 97 0.99 2.06 -0.15
N VAL A 98 1.93 1.57 0.66
CA VAL A 98 3.14 0.89 0.15
C VAL A 98 2.85 -0.53 -0.33
N ASN A 99 2.01 -1.26 0.39
CA ASN A 99 1.55 -2.57 -0.09
C ASN A 99 0.91 -2.39 -1.47
N SER A 100 0.09 -1.36 -1.59
CA SER A 100 -0.61 -1.04 -2.83
C SER A 100 0.33 -0.59 -3.97
N ALA A 101 1.34 0.24 -3.68
CA ALA A 101 2.35 0.62 -4.68
C ALA A 101 3.21 -0.58 -5.12
N SER A 102 3.66 -1.39 -4.16
CA SER A 102 4.45 -2.60 -4.44
C SER A 102 3.67 -3.59 -5.32
N LEU A 103 2.37 -3.75 -5.03
CA LEU A 103 1.47 -4.61 -5.79
C LEU A 103 0.96 -3.97 -7.09
N SER A 104 1.12 -2.67 -7.33
CA SER A 104 0.79 -2.07 -8.63
C SER A 104 1.97 -2.16 -9.61
N MET A 105 3.21 -2.10 -9.10
CA MET A 105 4.43 -2.07 -9.91
C MET A 105 4.92 -3.46 -10.35
N LEU A 106 4.58 -4.53 -9.63
CA LEU A 106 5.02 -5.88 -9.97
C LEU A 106 4.05 -6.58 -10.93
N SER A 107 4.57 -7.34 -11.89
CA SER A 107 3.71 -8.17 -12.74
C SER A 107 2.97 -9.23 -11.91
N TRP A 108 1.70 -9.45 -12.24
CA TRP A 108 0.93 -10.57 -11.69
C TRP A 108 1.56 -11.92 -12.09
N PRO A 109 1.39 -12.98 -11.28
CA PRO A 109 1.68 -14.34 -11.72
C PRO A 109 0.93 -14.61 -13.02
N LYS A 110 1.64 -15.13 -14.01
CA LYS A 110 1.16 -15.30 -15.38
C LYS A 110 1.28 -16.77 -15.76
N PRO A 111 0.61 -17.69 -15.03
CA PRO A 111 0.72 -19.11 -15.31
C PRO A 111 0.32 -19.37 -16.76
N ALA A 112 1.14 -20.18 -17.45
CA ALA A 112 0.93 -20.53 -18.84
C ALA A 112 -0.42 -21.19 -19.08
N THR A 113 -0.75 -22.12 -18.18
CA THR A 113 -2.00 -22.86 -18.16
C THR A 113 -2.75 -22.52 -16.90
N TRP A 114 -3.98 -22.02 -17.05
CA TRP A 114 -4.89 -21.80 -15.93
C TRP A 114 -5.58 -23.12 -15.55
N PRO A 115 -5.63 -23.49 -14.26
CA PRO A 115 -6.22 -24.74 -13.82
C PRO A 115 -7.72 -24.79 -14.07
N SER A 116 -8.23 -26.01 -14.30
CA SER A 116 -9.66 -26.29 -14.35
C SER A 116 -10.26 -26.37 -12.94
N ILE A 117 -11.57 -26.15 -12.84
CA ILE A 117 -12.32 -26.33 -11.59
C ILE A 117 -12.31 -27.82 -11.23
N PRO A 118 -11.95 -28.20 -9.98
CA PRO A 118 -12.05 -29.60 -9.53
C PRO A 118 -13.52 -30.09 -9.55
N PRO A 119 -13.78 -31.36 -9.94
CA PRO A 119 -15.14 -31.87 -10.15
C PRO A 119 -16.06 -31.80 -8.92
N ASP A 120 -15.50 -31.89 -7.70
CA ASP A 120 -16.27 -31.92 -6.44
C ASP A 120 -16.25 -30.59 -5.66
N SER A 121 -15.87 -29.48 -6.31
CA SER A 121 -15.61 -28.20 -5.62
C SER A 121 -16.81 -27.25 -5.53
N SER A 122 -18.03 -27.70 -5.82
CA SER A 122 -19.23 -26.85 -5.84
C SER A 122 -19.47 -26.15 -4.49
N ALA A 123 -19.30 -26.86 -3.37
CA ALA A 123 -19.45 -26.28 -2.04
C ALA A 123 -18.41 -25.18 -1.74
N GLU A 124 -17.16 -25.38 -2.14
CA GLU A 124 -16.08 -24.41 -1.97
C GLU A 124 -16.30 -23.15 -2.82
N VAL A 125 -16.76 -23.33 -4.07
CA VAL A 125 -17.11 -22.20 -4.96
C VAL A 125 -18.23 -21.37 -4.35
N MET A 126 -19.28 -22.02 -3.82
CA MET A 126 -20.39 -21.32 -3.15
C MET A 126 -19.93 -20.60 -1.89
N ALA A 127 -19.01 -21.19 -1.10
CA ALA A 127 -18.44 -20.55 0.07
C ALA A 127 -17.65 -19.28 -0.30
N LYS A 128 -16.75 -19.35 -1.29
CA LYS A 128 -15.99 -18.18 -1.75
C LYS A 128 -16.90 -17.12 -2.40
N GLU A 129 -17.92 -17.53 -3.14
CA GLU A 129 -18.91 -16.60 -3.72
C GLU A 129 -19.68 -15.85 -2.62
N LYS A 130 -20.08 -16.55 -1.55
CA LYS A 130 -20.69 -15.93 -0.38
C LYS A 130 -19.73 -14.92 0.28
N THR A 131 -18.46 -15.27 0.48
CA THR A 131 -17.46 -14.35 1.06
C THR A 131 -17.29 -13.10 0.21
N ILE A 132 -17.18 -13.25 -1.12
CA ILE A 132 -17.05 -12.11 -2.05
C ILE A 132 -18.27 -11.19 -1.99
N LEU A 133 -19.49 -11.74 -1.91
CA LEU A 133 -20.73 -10.96 -1.82
C LEU A 133 -20.95 -10.32 -0.45
N GLN A 134 -20.43 -10.93 0.61
CA GLN A 134 -20.57 -10.45 1.99
C GLN A 134 -19.43 -9.52 2.44
N ALA A 135 -18.41 -9.30 1.61
CA ALA A 135 -17.34 -8.35 1.86
C ALA A 135 -17.89 -6.92 1.96
N LYS A 136 -18.27 -6.51 3.17
CA LYS A 136 -18.63 -5.13 3.49
C LYS A 136 -17.36 -4.32 3.70
N ALA A 137 -17.26 -3.18 3.04
CA ALA A 137 -16.23 -2.20 3.36
C ALA A 137 -16.45 -1.69 4.79
N ARG A 138 -15.39 -1.63 5.59
CA ARG A 138 -15.42 -1.03 6.93
C ARG A 138 -15.77 0.46 6.80
N GLU A 139 -16.68 0.94 7.66
CA GLU A 139 -16.91 2.36 7.83
C GLU A 139 -15.67 3.00 8.44
N LYS A 140 -15.01 3.89 7.70
CA LYS A 140 -13.81 4.60 8.14
C LYS A 140 -14.20 5.82 8.97
N LEU A 141 -13.36 6.21 9.93
CA LEU A 141 -13.48 7.51 10.58
C LEU A 141 -13.50 8.63 9.51
N PHE A 142 -14.42 9.58 9.66
CA PHE A 142 -14.69 10.69 8.74
C PHE A 142 -15.32 10.34 7.39
N ASP A 143 -15.83 9.11 7.19
CA ASP A 143 -16.47 8.65 5.95
C ASP A 143 -15.60 8.84 4.68
N ILE A 144 -14.27 8.77 4.84
CA ILE A 144 -13.34 9.10 3.75
C ILE A 144 -13.50 8.09 2.61
N GLN A 145 -13.87 8.59 1.43
CA GLN A 145 -14.02 7.76 0.23
C GLN A 145 -12.78 7.83 -0.64
N ARG A 146 -11.88 6.86 -0.47
CA ARG A 146 -10.76 6.65 -1.39
C ARG A 146 -11.14 5.62 -2.45
N LYS A 147 -10.82 5.92 -3.72
CA LYS A 147 -10.92 4.94 -4.80
C LYS A 147 -9.86 3.86 -4.53
N PRO A 148 -10.23 2.56 -4.44
CA PRO A 148 -9.24 1.52 -4.28
C PRO A 148 -8.30 1.53 -5.48
N LEU A 149 -6.99 1.39 -5.22
CA LEU A 149 -6.02 1.18 -6.29
C LEU A 149 -6.43 -0.07 -7.10
N PRO A 150 -6.22 -0.08 -8.42
CA PRO A 150 -6.59 -1.17 -9.30
C PRO A 150 -5.65 -2.38 -9.12
N LEU A 151 -5.55 -2.88 -7.89
CA LEU A 151 -4.91 -4.13 -7.51
C LEU A 151 -5.79 -5.32 -7.87
N GLU A 152 -6.59 -5.19 -8.94
CA GLU A 152 -7.92 -5.76 -8.97
C GLU A 152 -7.93 -7.27 -9.26
N PRO A 153 -8.79 -8.02 -8.54
CA PRO A 153 -9.30 -9.32 -8.98
C PRO A 153 -9.89 -9.30 -10.40
N SER A 154 -10.28 -8.14 -10.95
CA SER A 154 -10.72 -8.01 -12.35
C SER A 154 -9.59 -8.21 -13.36
N SER A 155 -8.36 -7.82 -13.04
CA SER A 155 -7.19 -8.13 -13.85
C SER A 155 -6.94 -9.63 -13.85
N LEU A 156 -7.14 -10.28 -12.69
CA LEU A 156 -7.06 -11.72 -12.56
C LEU A 156 -8.14 -12.43 -13.39
N LEU A 157 -9.39 -12.02 -13.23
CA LEU A 157 -10.54 -12.57 -13.96
C LEU A 157 -10.37 -12.42 -15.48
N ARG A 158 -9.95 -11.23 -15.93
CA ARG A 158 -9.72 -10.95 -17.35
C ARG A 158 -8.57 -11.77 -17.89
N GLU A 159 -7.44 -11.82 -17.20
CA GLU A 159 -6.25 -12.55 -17.65
C GLU A 159 -6.47 -14.07 -17.64
N ALA A 160 -7.12 -14.61 -16.60
CA ALA A 160 -7.45 -16.04 -16.51
C ALA A 160 -8.36 -16.48 -17.65
N ASN A 161 -9.47 -15.75 -17.88
CA ASN A 161 -10.40 -16.08 -18.95
C ASN A 161 -9.79 -15.87 -20.35
N ARG A 162 -8.96 -14.83 -20.53
CA ARG A 162 -8.19 -14.61 -21.77
C ARG A 162 -7.29 -15.81 -22.09
N ARG A 163 -6.48 -16.27 -21.13
CA ARG A 163 -5.53 -17.39 -21.31
C ARG A 163 -6.24 -18.71 -21.58
N ARG A 164 -7.36 -18.97 -20.89
CA ARG A 164 -8.20 -20.14 -21.17
C ARG A 164 -8.78 -20.12 -22.58
N ALA A 165 -9.24 -18.96 -23.05
CA ALA A 165 -9.74 -18.79 -24.41
C ALA A 165 -8.63 -19.00 -25.47
N PHE A 166 -7.40 -18.57 -25.22
CA PHE A 166 -6.25 -18.81 -26.11
C PHE A 166 -5.89 -20.30 -26.27
N LEU A 167 -6.15 -21.12 -25.25
CA LEU A 167 -5.97 -22.58 -25.36
C LEU A 167 -7.13 -23.26 -26.09
N SER A 168 -8.32 -22.65 -26.08
CA SER A 168 -9.52 -23.14 -26.81
C SER A 168 -9.48 -22.77 -28.30
N VAL A 169 -8.91 -21.61 -28.65
CA VAL A 169 -8.75 -21.15 -30.04
C VAL A 169 -7.27 -21.28 -30.42
N GLY A 170 -6.89 -22.32 -31.16
CA GLY A 170 -5.51 -22.63 -31.57
C GLY A 170 -4.82 -21.59 -32.46
N ASN A 171 -4.66 -20.36 -31.98
CA ASN A 171 -4.00 -19.26 -32.67
C ASN A 171 -2.61 -19.05 -32.07
N LEU A 172 -1.61 -19.68 -32.69
CA LEU A 172 -0.20 -19.66 -32.29
C LEU A 172 0.55 -18.37 -32.68
N SER A 173 -0.15 -17.32 -33.14
CA SER A 173 0.49 -16.23 -33.90
C SER A 173 0.89 -14.99 -33.08
N GLU A 174 0.62 -14.92 -31.78
CA GLU A 174 0.95 -13.73 -30.97
C GLU A 174 1.80 -14.07 -29.73
N LEU A 175 2.60 -15.15 -29.79
CA LEU A 175 3.58 -15.44 -28.72
C LEU A 175 4.79 -14.48 -28.72
N TYR A 176 4.85 -13.54 -29.68
CA TYR A 176 5.87 -12.51 -29.80
C TYR A 176 5.24 -11.17 -30.14
N ASP A 177 4.95 -10.36 -29.12
CA ASP A 177 5.06 -8.88 -29.13
C ASP A 177 4.60 -8.31 -27.76
N SER A 178 5.19 -7.29 -27.13
CA SER A 178 6.40 -6.51 -27.40
C SER A 178 6.97 -6.05 -26.06
N VAL A 179 8.30 -6.00 -25.99
CA VAL A 179 9.03 -5.11 -25.10
C VAL A 179 8.97 -3.71 -25.72
N ASP A 180 8.50 -2.71 -24.98
CA ASP A 180 9.23 -1.44 -24.82
C ASP A 180 8.39 -0.36 -24.13
N GLY A 181 9.08 0.35 -23.23
CA GLY A 181 8.70 1.68 -22.78
C GLY A 181 9.68 2.73 -23.30
N SER A 182 9.19 3.96 -23.41
CA SER A 182 9.91 5.25 -23.50
C SER A 182 10.00 5.94 -24.88
N GLY A 183 9.37 7.13 -24.95
CA GLY A 183 10.07 8.37 -25.35
C GLY A 183 10.03 8.87 -26.80
N LEU A 184 9.08 9.78 -27.09
CA LEU A 184 9.14 11.00 -27.92
C LEU A 184 9.68 10.98 -29.39
N GLY A 185 8.82 11.44 -30.32
CA GLY A 185 9.21 12.00 -31.63
C GLY A 185 8.05 12.09 -32.63
N ALA A 186 7.82 13.28 -33.22
CA ALA A 186 6.57 13.69 -33.86
C ALA A 186 6.50 13.57 -35.41
N HIS A 187 5.26 13.58 -35.91
CA HIS A 187 4.72 14.01 -37.23
C HIS A 187 4.48 13.02 -38.42
N SER A 188 3.17 12.83 -38.69
CA SER A 188 2.46 13.01 -40.00
C SER A 188 2.64 12.02 -41.17
N LYS A 189 1.62 11.19 -41.51
CA LYS A 189 0.50 11.42 -42.50
C LYS A 189 -0.14 10.11 -43.04
N LEU A 190 -1.49 10.09 -43.01
CA LEU A 190 -2.56 9.40 -43.79
C LEU A 190 -2.38 8.04 -44.55
N SER A 191 -3.20 7.03 -44.14
CA SER A 191 -4.29 6.23 -44.82
C SER A 191 -4.13 5.63 -46.25
N PRO A 192 -4.89 4.57 -46.71
CA PRO A 192 -6.29 4.23 -46.34
C PRO A 192 -6.76 2.74 -46.29
N ASN A 193 -7.92 2.55 -45.63
CA ASN A 193 -9.03 1.59 -45.84
C ASN A 193 -8.78 0.10 -46.19
N LYS A 194 -9.35 -0.79 -45.35
CA LYS A 194 -10.40 -1.73 -45.80
C LYS A 194 -11.24 -2.28 -44.64
N SER A 195 -12.54 -2.02 -44.74
CA SER A 195 -13.64 -2.56 -43.97
C SER A 195 -13.90 -4.03 -44.28
N SER A 196 -14.10 -4.84 -43.24
CA SER A 196 -15.01 -5.99 -43.31
C SER A 196 -15.65 -6.22 -41.95
N SER A 197 -16.91 -5.83 -41.88
CA SER A 197 -17.90 -6.24 -40.90
C SER A 197 -17.94 -7.77 -40.75
N ASN A 198 -17.78 -8.29 -39.54
CA ASN A 198 -18.35 -9.57 -39.18
C ASN A 198 -19.37 -9.33 -38.07
N LEU A 199 -20.65 -9.34 -38.46
CA LEU A 199 -21.78 -9.46 -37.56
C LEU A 199 -21.65 -10.76 -36.77
N MET A 200 -21.54 -10.69 -35.44
CA MET A 200 -21.87 -11.83 -34.60
C MET A 200 -23.38 -11.87 -34.39
N THR A 201 -24.03 -12.78 -35.11
CA THR A 201 -25.44 -13.15 -34.90
C THR A 201 -25.57 -13.78 -33.52
N ARG A 202 -26.28 -13.10 -32.62
CA ARG A 202 -26.74 -13.66 -31.34
C ARG A 202 -27.81 -14.72 -31.62
N THR A 203 -27.53 -15.98 -31.35
CA THR A 203 -28.56 -17.01 -31.18
C THR A 203 -28.92 -17.09 -29.69
N MET A 204 -30.08 -16.53 -29.36
CA MET A 204 -30.79 -16.80 -28.11
C MET A 204 -31.48 -18.17 -28.23
N SER A 205 -31.18 -19.09 -27.33
CA SER A 205 -32.09 -20.22 -27.05
C SER A 205 -32.09 -20.52 -25.55
N GLY A 206 -33.28 -20.43 -24.96
CA GLY A 206 -33.60 -20.79 -23.57
C GLY A 206 -33.69 -22.31 -23.35
N PRO A 207 -34.23 -22.75 -22.19
CA PRO A 207 -33.53 -23.60 -21.25
C PRO A 207 -33.63 -25.09 -21.59
N ALA A 208 -32.49 -25.77 -21.64
CA ALA A 208 -32.42 -27.22 -21.64
C ALA A 208 -31.80 -27.69 -20.31
N THR A 209 -32.62 -28.36 -19.52
CA THR A 209 -32.22 -29.20 -18.39
C THR A 209 -31.39 -30.38 -18.91
N SER A 210 -30.11 -30.43 -18.54
CA SER A 210 -29.30 -31.66 -18.47
C SER A 210 -28.03 -31.37 -17.67
N GLU A 211 -27.90 -32.04 -16.54
CA GLU A 211 -26.65 -32.17 -15.79
C GLU A 211 -25.60 -32.94 -16.62
N THR A 212 -24.35 -32.81 -16.20
CA THR A 212 -23.12 -33.51 -16.66
C THR A 212 -22.25 -32.71 -17.64
N SER A 213 -21.07 -32.33 -17.15
CA SER A 213 -19.96 -31.59 -17.79
C SER A 213 -20.18 -30.08 -18.02
N LEU A 214 -19.53 -29.26 -17.20
CA LEU A 214 -19.37 -27.82 -17.47
C LEU A 214 -18.62 -27.67 -18.79
N PRO A 215 -19.15 -26.94 -19.79
CA PRO A 215 -18.43 -26.73 -21.04
C PRO A 215 -17.16 -25.93 -20.75
N VAL A 216 -16.03 -26.48 -21.20
CA VAL A 216 -14.68 -25.92 -21.07
C VAL A 216 -14.59 -24.48 -21.62
N ASP A 217 -15.56 -24.08 -22.45
CA ASP A 217 -15.65 -22.78 -23.14
C ASP A 217 -16.36 -21.66 -22.36
N ARG A 218 -16.98 -21.92 -21.19
CA ARG A 218 -17.56 -20.83 -20.38
C ARG A 218 -16.46 -20.08 -19.60
N PRO A 219 -16.47 -18.73 -19.61
CA PRO A 219 -15.63 -17.94 -18.71
C PRO A 219 -15.89 -18.31 -17.24
N MET A 220 -14.83 -18.59 -16.47
CA MET A 220 -14.92 -18.83 -15.03
C MET A 220 -15.31 -17.53 -14.32
N ARG A 221 -16.10 -17.67 -13.25
CA ARG A 221 -16.33 -16.64 -12.23
C ARG A 221 -15.12 -16.50 -11.32
N LEU A 222 -15.03 -15.38 -10.60
CA LEU A 222 -13.90 -15.12 -9.70
C LEU A 222 -13.76 -16.18 -8.58
N SER A 223 -14.89 -16.62 -8.01
CA SER A 223 -14.89 -17.71 -7.00
C SER A 223 -14.34 -19.02 -7.57
N GLU A 224 -14.68 -19.37 -8.80
CA GLU A 224 -14.20 -20.55 -9.51
C GLU A 224 -12.69 -20.45 -9.79
N ILE A 225 -12.19 -19.28 -10.17
CA ILE A 225 -10.76 -19.01 -10.34
C ILE A 225 -10.01 -19.22 -9.02
N HIS A 226 -10.52 -18.65 -7.92
CA HIS A 226 -9.89 -18.80 -6.61
C HIS A 226 -9.79 -20.27 -6.18
N VAL A 227 -10.87 -21.04 -6.34
CA VAL A 227 -10.89 -22.48 -5.99
C VAL A 227 -9.94 -23.29 -6.88
N ALA A 228 -9.98 -23.06 -8.20
CA ALA A 228 -9.08 -23.76 -9.12
C ALA A 228 -7.60 -23.43 -8.84
N ALA A 229 -7.30 -22.15 -8.58
CA ALA A 229 -5.95 -21.71 -8.22
C ALA A 229 -5.49 -22.31 -6.89
N GLU A 230 -6.36 -22.37 -5.88
CA GLU A 230 -6.02 -22.95 -4.57
C GLU A 230 -5.67 -24.43 -4.68
N HIS A 231 -6.49 -25.22 -5.39
CA HIS A 231 -6.24 -26.65 -5.56
C HIS A 231 -4.96 -26.92 -6.38
N ALA A 232 -4.73 -26.15 -7.44
CA ALA A 232 -3.50 -26.27 -8.23
C ALA A 232 -2.26 -25.84 -7.45
N LEU A 233 -2.35 -24.78 -6.65
CA LEU A 233 -1.24 -24.31 -5.82
C LEU A 233 -0.86 -25.34 -4.74
N LYS A 234 -1.85 -26.01 -4.13
CA LYS A 234 -1.63 -27.11 -3.18
C LYS A 234 -0.87 -28.29 -3.80
N GLN A 235 -0.96 -28.51 -5.11
CA GLN A 235 -0.19 -29.54 -5.82
C GLN A 235 1.25 -29.08 -6.14
N THR A 236 1.49 -27.77 -6.25
CA THR A 236 2.81 -27.20 -6.53
C THR A 236 3.70 -27.14 -5.28
N ILE A 237 3.12 -26.83 -4.12
CA ILE A 237 3.90 -26.60 -2.89
C ILE A 237 4.26 -27.95 -2.24
N SER A 238 5.56 -28.19 -2.06
CA SER A 238 6.07 -29.38 -1.36
C SER A 238 6.41 -29.15 0.11
N ASP A 239 6.55 -27.88 0.53
CA ASP A 239 6.93 -27.50 1.89
C ASP A 239 5.68 -27.50 2.81
N PRO A 240 5.66 -28.30 3.90
CA PRO A 240 4.50 -28.39 4.79
C PRO A 240 4.19 -27.10 5.56
N ASP A 241 5.21 -26.34 5.95
CA ASP A 241 5.04 -25.09 6.71
C ASP A 241 4.41 -24.03 5.79
N PHE A 242 4.86 -23.98 4.54
CA PHE A 242 4.27 -23.12 3.52
C PHE A 242 2.82 -23.55 3.19
N MET A 243 2.55 -24.84 3.05
CA MET A 243 1.18 -25.35 2.88
C MET A 243 0.25 -24.93 4.01
N THR A 244 0.73 -25.03 5.26
CA THR A 244 -0.02 -24.65 6.45
C THR A 244 -0.36 -23.16 6.42
N SER A 245 0.58 -22.31 6.00
CA SER A 245 0.36 -20.86 5.89
C SER A 245 -0.66 -20.44 4.82
N LEU A 246 -1.14 -21.35 3.96
CA LEU A 246 -2.20 -21.10 2.98
C LEU A 246 -3.51 -21.85 3.31
N SER A 247 -3.56 -22.54 4.45
CA SER A 247 -4.72 -23.37 4.83
C SER A 247 -5.93 -22.54 5.27
N SER A 248 -5.71 -21.36 5.87
CA SER A 248 -6.75 -20.41 6.23
C SER A 248 -6.28 -18.95 6.07
N PRO A 249 -7.21 -17.98 6.02
CA PRO A 249 -6.86 -16.56 6.01
C PRO A 249 -6.04 -16.11 7.22
N GLU A 250 -6.30 -16.69 8.39
CA GLU A 250 -5.60 -16.35 9.64
C GLU A 250 -4.14 -16.83 9.63
N GLU A 251 -3.90 -18.07 9.18
CA GLU A 251 -2.54 -18.61 9.02
C GLU A 251 -1.76 -17.83 7.96
N PHE A 252 -2.44 -17.43 6.89
CA PHE A 252 -1.87 -16.56 5.87
C PHE A 252 -1.48 -15.19 6.43
N GLU A 253 -2.36 -14.53 7.15
CA GLU A 253 -2.11 -13.21 7.75
C GLU A 253 -0.99 -13.28 8.80
N SER A 254 -0.94 -14.35 9.59
CA SER A 254 0.14 -14.63 10.55
C SER A 254 1.49 -14.73 9.84
N ARG A 255 1.58 -15.56 8.79
CA ARG A 255 2.81 -15.72 8.01
C ARG A 255 3.19 -14.44 7.27
N TYR A 256 2.22 -13.71 6.74
CA TYR A 256 2.43 -12.44 6.08
C TYR A 256 2.99 -11.39 7.05
N MET A 257 2.45 -11.32 8.26
CA MET A 257 2.93 -10.46 9.33
C MET A 257 4.37 -10.82 9.72
N GLU A 258 4.71 -12.11 9.84
CA GLU A 258 6.08 -12.56 10.11
C GLU A 258 7.07 -12.10 9.03
N LEU A 259 6.73 -12.30 7.75
CA LEU A 259 7.56 -11.87 6.63
C LEU A 259 7.75 -10.34 6.60
N THR A 260 6.68 -9.60 6.92
CA THR A 260 6.69 -8.13 6.93
C THR A 260 7.53 -7.58 8.07
N LYS A 261 7.39 -8.14 9.28
CA LYS A 261 8.26 -7.81 10.44
C LYS A 261 9.71 -8.17 10.17
N GLY A 262 9.96 -9.35 9.59
CA GLY A 262 11.29 -9.77 9.17
C GLY A 262 11.94 -8.75 8.23
N ALA A 263 11.21 -8.26 7.22
CA ALA A 263 11.72 -7.21 6.34
C ALA A 263 11.95 -5.88 7.08
N ALA A 264 10.97 -5.43 7.87
CA ALA A 264 11.03 -4.15 8.59
C ALA A 264 12.21 -4.09 9.56
N ASP A 265 12.36 -5.10 10.43
CA ASP A 265 13.40 -5.18 11.45
C ASP A 265 14.81 -5.18 10.83
N ASN A 266 14.98 -5.93 9.73
CA ASN A 266 16.24 -5.97 9.01
C ASN A 266 16.55 -4.61 8.35
N TYR A 267 15.56 -3.94 7.74
CA TYR A 267 15.80 -2.61 7.18
C TYR A 267 16.10 -1.54 8.25
N HIS A 268 15.42 -1.58 9.40
CA HIS A 268 15.71 -0.70 10.55
C HIS A 268 17.16 -0.84 11.05
N ARG A 269 17.69 -2.06 10.99
CA ARG A 269 19.09 -2.36 11.35
C ARG A 269 20.08 -1.99 10.26
N SER A 270 19.65 -1.73 9.03
CA SER A 270 20.49 -1.35 7.89
C SER A 270 20.59 0.17 7.71
N TRP A 271 21.17 0.62 6.58
CA TRP A 271 21.12 2.03 6.15
C TRP A 271 19.75 2.43 5.58
N TRP A 272 18.88 1.46 5.30
CA TRP A 272 17.61 1.65 4.57
C TRP A 272 16.43 1.81 5.54
N LYS A 273 16.60 2.59 6.61
CA LYS A 273 15.58 2.79 7.66
C LYS A 273 14.23 3.26 7.12
N ARG A 274 14.22 4.09 6.06
CA ARG A 274 13.00 4.54 5.39
C ARG A 274 12.14 3.37 4.91
N HIS A 275 12.76 2.31 4.37
CA HIS A 275 12.06 1.11 3.91
C HIS A 275 11.46 0.34 5.10
N GLY A 276 12.16 0.28 6.23
CA GLY A 276 11.65 -0.32 7.47
C GLY A 276 10.41 0.41 8.00
N VAL A 277 10.49 1.74 8.15
CA VAL A 277 9.36 2.57 8.62
C VAL A 277 8.15 2.46 7.69
N VAL A 278 8.39 2.42 6.39
CA VAL A 278 7.34 2.21 5.40
C VAL A 278 6.59 0.88 5.62
N LEU A 279 7.30 -0.21 5.96
CA LEU A 279 6.70 -1.51 6.27
C LEU A 279 6.01 -1.52 7.63
N ASP A 280 6.41 -0.67 8.58
CA ASP A 280 5.68 -0.48 9.84
C ASP A 280 4.22 -0.06 9.58
N GLY A 281 3.92 0.61 8.46
CA GLY A 281 2.54 0.95 8.07
C GLY A 281 1.69 -0.26 7.69
N GLU A 282 2.28 -1.31 7.09
CA GLU A 282 1.57 -2.57 6.84
C GLU A 282 1.32 -3.34 8.14
N ILE A 283 2.33 -3.36 9.02
CA ILE A 283 2.22 -3.96 10.36
C ILE A 283 1.12 -3.24 11.16
N ALA A 284 1.07 -1.91 11.08
CA ALA A 284 0.05 -1.08 11.73
C ALA A 284 -1.35 -1.45 11.24
N ALA A 285 -1.54 -1.59 9.93
CA ALA A 285 -2.83 -1.91 9.33
C ALA A 285 -3.37 -3.28 9.81
N ILE A 286 -2.50 -4.28 9.94
CA ILE A 286 -2.89 -5.58 10.50
C ILE A 286 -3.23 -5.45 11.99
N PHE A 287 -2.42 -4.73 12.79
CA PHE A 287 -2.76 -4.49 14.20
C PHE A 287 -4.10 -3.76 14.37
N PHE A 288 -4.36 -2.77 13.51
CA PHE A 288 -5.59 -1.99 13.49
C PHE A 288 -6.82 -2.86 13.20
N LYS A 289 -6.73 -3.76 12.21
CA LYS A 289 -7.78 -4.75 11.89
C LYS A 289 -8.12 -5.63 13.09
N HIS A 290 -7.12 -6.04 13.86
CA HIS A 290 -7.30 -6.90 15.04
C HIS A 290 -7.68 -6.14 16.33
N GLY A 291 -7.88 -4.82 16.26
CA GLY A 291 -8.21 -4.01 17.43
C GLY A 291 -7.04 -3.77 18.39
N ASN A 292 -5.80 -4.07 17.97
CA ASN A 292 -4.59 -3.78 18.73
C ASN A 292 -4.16 -2.31 18.54
N TYR A 293 -5.04 -1.38 18.92
CA TYR A 293 -4.91 0.05 18.60
C TYR A 293 -3.66 0.72 19.18
N ASP A 294 -3.16 0.27 20.34
CA ASP A 294 -1.91 0.79 20.92
C ASP A 294 -0.70 0.51 20.00
N LEU A 295 -0.55 -0.74 19.54
CA LEU A 295 0.54 -1.13 18.66
C LEU A 295 0.38 -0.54 17.25
N ALA A 296 -0.87 -0.40 16.79
CA ALA A 296 -1.19 0.26 15.53
C ALA A 296 -0.78 1.74 15.58
N ALA A 297 -1.20 2.48 16.62
CA ALA A 297 -0.87 3.89 16.79
C ALA A 297 0.65 4.14 16.78
N LYS A 298 1.42 3.38 17.58
CA LYS A 298 2.88 3.49 17.64
C LYS A 298 3.56 3.30 16.28
N SER A 299 3.04 2.38 15.46
CA SER A 299 3.59 2.13 14.13
C SER A 299 3.14 3.22 13.13
N TYR A 300 1.88 3.63 13.18
CA TYR A 300 1.35 4.70 12.34
C TYR A 300 2.00 6.07 12.64
N GLU A 301 2.34 6.37 13.89
CA GLU A 301 3.07 7.59 14.27
C GLU A 301 4.42 7.69 13.55
N LYS A 302 5.20 6.59 13.51
CA LYS A 302 6.47 6.53 12.79
C LYS A 302 6.28 6.80 11.30
N VAL A 303 5.26 6.19 10.70
CA VAL A 303 4.93 6.32 9.29
C VAL A 303 4.50 7.75 8.97
N CYS A 304 3.59 8.33 9.76
CA CYS A 304 3.11 9.69 9.60
C CYS A 304 4.24 10.71 9.79
N ALA A 305 5.16 10.48 10.73
CA ALA A 305 6.34 11.32 10.92
C ALA A 305 7.26 11.29 9.69
N LEU A 306 7.53 10.10 9.13
CA LEU A 306 8.30 9.98 7.88
C LEU A 306 7.62 10.71 6.73
N TYR A 307 6.33 10.45 6.48
CA TYR A 307 5.61 11.05 5.36
C TYR A 307 5.49 12.57 5.49
N SER A 308 5.29 13.06 6.71
CA SER A 308 5.28 14.51 6.99
C SER A 308 6.64 15.14 6.73
N ALA A 309 7.73 14.51 7.18
CA ALA A 309 9.09 15.04 7.02
C ALA A 309 9.55 15.07 5.55
N GLU A 310 9.09 14.11 4.73
CA GLU A 310 9.44 14.02 3.31
C GLU A 310 8.44 14.75 2.40
N GLY A 311 7.38 15.36 2.96
CA GLY A 311 6.35 16.06 2.18
C GLY A 311 5.47 15.14 1.33
N TRP A 312 5.31 13.87 1.73
CA TRP A 312 4.48 12.89 1.00
C TRP A 312 3.01 13.01 1.42
N GLU A 313 2.38 14.13 1.08
CA GLU A 313 1.04 14.49 1.56
C GLU A 313 -0.05 13.50 1.14
N GLU A 314 -0.01 12.94 -0.08
CA GLU A 314 -0.97 11.92 -0.51
C GLU A 314 -0.92 10.67 0.36
N LEU A 315 0.30 10.17 0.64
CA LEU A 315 0.49 8.98 1.49
C LEU A 315 0.09 9.26 2.94
N LEU A 316 0.39 10.47 3.42
CA LEU A 316 -0.02 10.91 4.74
C LEU A 316 -1.54 11.01 4.85
N ALA A 317 -2.21 11.54 3.82
CA ALA A 317 -3.66 11.67 3.77
C ALA A 317 -4.38 10.32 3.77
N ASP A 318 -3.69 9.23 3.40
CA ASP A 318 -4.23 7.87 3.45
C ASP A 318 -4.02 7.19 4.81
N VAL A 319 -2.94 7.50 5.54
CA VAL A 319 -2.57 6.80 6.79
C VAL A 319 -2.98 7.58 8.04
N LEU A 320 -2.92 8.91 8.01
CA LEU A 320 -3.23 9.76 9.16
C LEU A 320 -4.66 9.58 9.71
N PRO A 321 -5.71 9.33 8.88
CA PRO A 321 -7.03 9.03 9.41
C PRO A 321 -7.08 7.78 10.30
N ASP A 322 -6.34 6.72 9.95
CA ASP A 322 -6.27 5.48 10.75
C ASP A 322 -5.55 5.74 12.09
N LEU A 323 -4.50 6.57 12.08
CA LEU A 323 -3.83 7.03 13.31
C LEU A 323 -4.79 7.82 14.21
N ALA A 324 -5.52 8.78 13.62
CA ALA A 324 -6.49 9.59 14.33
C ALA A 324 -7.59 8.71 14.96
N GLU A 325 -8.04 7.68 14.25
CA GLU A 325 -9.00 6.70 14.78
C GLU A 325 -8.43 5.90 15.95
N CYS A 326 -7.18 5.43 15.85
CA CYS A 326 -6.51 4.78 16.97
C CYS A 326 -6.46 5.70 18.21
N GLN A 327 -6.03 6.95 18.04
CA GLN A 327 -5.91 7.93 19.13
C GLN A 327 -7.27 8.23 19.76
N LYS A 328 -8.33 8.37 18.96
CA LYS A 328 -9.70 8.55 19.44
C LYS A 328 -10.16 7.37 20.30
N ILE A 329 -9.91 6.13 19.85
CA ILE A 329 -10.28 4.91 20.59
C ILE A 329 -9.48 4.79 21.90
N LEU A 330 -8.19 5.13 21.87
CA LEU A 330 -7.30 5.13 23.03
C LEU A 330 -7.55 6.29 24.00
N LYS A 331 -8.44 7.23 23.65
CA LYS A 331 -8.73 8.47 24.39
C LYS A 331 -7.50 9.36 24.56
N ASP A 332 -6.59 9.32 23.59
CA ASP A 332 -5.50 10.29 23.47
C ASP A 332 -6.03 11.56 22.79
N GLU A 333 -6.63 12.44 23.58
CA GLU A 333 -7.23 13.68 23.09
C GLU A 333 -6.19 14.61 22.45
N ALA A 334 -4.97 14.66 23.01
CA ALA A 334 -3.88 15.49 22.51
C ALA A 334 -3.41 15.03 21.13
N GLY A 335 -3.12 13.73 20.99
CA GLY A 335 -2.72 13.13 19.72
C GLY A 335 -3.82 13.24 18.68
N TYR A 336 -5.07 12.92 19.05
CA TYR A 336 -6.20 12.99 18.13
C TYR A 336 -6.44 14.41 17.60
N LEU A 337 -6.35 15.42 18.47
CA LEU A 337 -6.47 16.82 18.11
C LEU A 337 -5.35 17.26 17.15
N ALA A 338 -4.10 16.87 17.44
CA ALA A 338 -2.96 17.14 16.56
C ALA A 338 -3.13 16.49 15.18
N SER A 339 -3.64 15.25 15.12
CA SER A 339 -3.94 14.56 13.86
C SER A 339 -5.03 15.25 13.06
N CYS A 340 -6.11 15.72 13.71
CA CYS A 340 -7.19 16.45 13.02
C CYS A 340 -6.72 17.79 12.45
N VAL A 341 -5.92 18.55 13.21
CA VAL A 341 -5.29 19.78 12.71
C VAL A 341 -4.37 19.47 11.54
N LYS A 342 -3.53 18.43 11.66
CA LYS A 342 -2.62 18.03 10.58
C LYS A 342 -3.37 17.64 9.31
N LEU A 343 -4.52 16.95 9.40
CA LEU A 343 -5.39 16.65 8.25
C LEU A 343 -5.91 17.92 7.57
N LEU A 344 -6.31 18.94 8.35
CA LEU A 344 -6.73 20.24 7.81
C LEU A 344 -5.58 20.98 7.13
N SER A 345 -4.36 20.84 7.66
CA SER A 345 -3.13 21.46 7.14
C SER A 345 -2.65 20.89 5.81
N LEU A 346 -3.13 19.71 5.39
CA LEU A 346 -2.77 19.12 4.09
C LEU A 346 -3.44 19.89 2.94
N GLU A 347 -2.89 19.72 1.73
CA GLU A 347 -3.40 20.36 0.51
C GLU A 347 -4.93 20.18 0.37
N SER A 348 -5.63 21.29 0.12
CA SER A 348 -7.09 21.32 0.05
C SER A 348 -7.72 20.40 -1.00
N SER A 349 -6.96 20.03 -2.04
CA SER A 349 -7.40 19.13 -3.11
C SER A 349 -7.46 17.66 -2.70
N LEU A 350 -6.79 17.26 -1.61
CA LEU A 350 -6.69 15.87 -1.17
C LEU A 350 -7.96 15.36 -0.47
N PHE A 351 -8.82 16.26 -0.03
CA PHE A 351 -10.06 15.97 0.68
C PHE A 351 -11.22 16.80 0.12
N SER A 352 -12.41 16.23 0.11
CA SER A 352 -13.64 16.95 -0.18
C SER A 352 -13.93 18.00 0.90
N SER A 353 -14.74 19.01 0.53
CA SER A 353 -15.19 20.02 1.50
C SER A 353 -15.89 19.40 2.71
N LYS A 354 -16.69 18.33 2.51
CA LYS A 354 -17.39 17.63 3.58
C LYS A 354 -16.42 16.95 4.57
N GLU A 355 -15.38 16.29 4.06
CA GLU A 355 -14.36 15.66 4.91
C GLU A 355 -13.60 16.71 5.72
N ARG A 356 -13.20 17.82 5.08
CA ARG A 356 -12.51 18.93 5.78
C ARG A 356 -13.39 19.56 6.87
N GLN A 357 -14.69 19.77 6.60
CA GLN A 357 -15.64 20.24 7.61
C GLN A 357 -15.79 19.26 8.78
N ALA A 358 -15.74 17.95 8.52
CA ALA A 358 -15.75 16.94 9.57
C ALA A 358 -14.49 17.01 10.45
N PHE A 359 -13.32 17.20 9.86
CA PHE A 359 -12.07 17.39 10.61
C PHE A 359 -12.15 18.64 11.51
N GLN A 360 -12.60 19.78 10.96
CA GLN A 360 -12.78 21.01 11.72
C GLN A 360 -13.79 20.85 12.85
N SER A 361 -14.92 20.18 12.60
CA SER A 361 -15.95 19.96 13.61
C SER A 361 -15.39 19.21 14.83
N GLU A 362 -14.53 18.21 14.61
CA GLU A 362 -13.85 17.50 15.70
C GLU A 362 -12.82 18.38 16.43
N VAL A 363 -12.05 19.21 15.72
CA VAL A 363 -11.13 20.19 16.34
C VAL A 363 -11.90 21.15 17.24
N VAL A 364 -13.00 21.73 16.74
CA VAL A 364 -13.86 22.66 17.49
C VAL A 364 -14.50 21.98 18.68
N ARG A 365 -14.97 20.73 18.53
CA ARG A 365 -15.56 19.94 19.62
C ARG A 365 -14.54 19.68 20.74
N LEU A 366 -13.30 19.35 20.38
CA LEU A 366 -12.22 19.11 21.35
C LEU A 366 -11.73 20.41 22.00
N ALA A 367 -11.58 21.48 21.23
CA ALA A 367 -11.14 22.78 21.74
C ALA A 367 -12.13 23.38 22.74
N HIS A 368 -13.44 23.20 22.52
CA HIS A 368 -14.50 23.62 23.45
C HIS A 368 -14.79 22.57 24.54
N SER A 369 -14.14 21.41 24.51
CA SER A 369 -14.22 20.48 25.63
C SER A 369 -13.29 20.93 26.75
N GLU A 370 -13.68 20.70 28.01
CA GLU A 370 -12.82 20.95 29.17
C GLU A 370 -11.68 19.91 29.23
N MET A 371 -10.74 19.99 28.28
CA MET A 371 -9.56 19.13 28.26
C MET A 371 -8.78 19.30 29.56
N ARG A 372 -8.47 18.19 30.23
CA ARG A 372 -7.74 18.20 31.51
C ARG A 372 -6.39 18.90 31.41
N HIS A 373 -5.75 18.77 30.25
CA HIS A 373 -4.44 19.35 29.96
C HIS A 373 -4.52 20.06 28.61
N PRO A 374 -4.65 21.40 28.58
CA PRO A 374 -4.64 22.16 27.34
C PRO A 374 -3.35 21.90 26.55
N VAL A 375 -3.49 21.70 25.24
CA VAL A 375 -2.39 21.38 24.34
C VAL A 375 -2.14 22.58 23.41
N PRO A 376 -0.95 23.19 23.40
CA PRO A 376 -0.61 24.18 22.39
C PRO A 376 -0.45 23.49 21.03
N LEU A 377 -1.10 24.04 20.00
CA LEU A 377 -1.06 23.51 18.64
C LEU A 377 -0.50 24.55 17.69
N ASP A 378 0.35 24.09 16.78
CA ASP A 378 0.79 24.90 15.65
C ASP A 378 -0.25 24.80 14.53
N VAL A 379 -0.91 25.93 14.25
CA VAL A 379 -1.90 26.11 13.18
C VAL A 379 -1.40 27.10 12.12
N SER A 380 -0.08 27.35 12.04
CA SER A 380 0.51 28.31 11.12
C SER A 380 0.19 28.05 9.65
N SER A 381 -0.01 26.79 9.26
CA SER A 381 -0.44 26.43 7.90
C SER A 381 -1.91 26.76 7.61
N LEU A 382 -2.71 27.02 8.65
CA LEU A 382 -4.15 27.30 8.58
C LEU A 382 -4.47 28.77 8.88
N ILE A 383 -3.51 29.55 9.37
CA ILE A 383 -3.70 30.96 9.68
C ILE A 383 -2.60 31.75 8.99
N THR A 384 -3.01 32.59 8.03
CA THR A 384 -2.12 33.53 7.37
C THR A 384 -2.38 34.93 7.90
N PHE A 385 -1.34 35.73 8.04
CA PHE A 385 -1.48 37.15 8.36
C PHE A 385 -0.58 37.98 7.45
N ALA A 386 -0.97 39.23 7.21
CA ALA A 386 -0.14 40.19 6.49
C ALA A 386 -0.30 41.56 7.12
N GLY A 387 0.84 42.23 7.27
CA GLY A 387 0.85 43.68 7.47
C GLY A 387 0.51 44.36 6.15
N ASN A 388 -0.27 45.44 6.20
CA ASN A 388 -0.50 46.24 5.01
C ASN A 388 0.85 46.85 4.57
N PRO A 389 1.34 46.64 3.33
CA PRO A 389 2.62 47.18 2.88
C PRO A 389 2.47 48.67 2.58
N ALA A 390 2.40 49.49 3.64
CA ALA A 390 2.60 50.92 3.53
C ALA A 390 4.10 51.19 3.24
N PRO A 391 4.44 52.36 2.67
CA PRO A 391 5.84 52.78 2.55
C PRO A 391 6.54 52.67 3.91
N PRO A 392 7.86 52.35 3.94
CA PRO A 392 8.62 52.35 5.18
C PRO A 392 8.37 53.65 5.94
N LEU A 393 7.77 53.53 7.13
CA LEU A 393 7.50 54.69 7.97
C LEU A 393 8.78 54.99 8.76
N GLU A 394 9.36 56.18 8.57
CA GLU A 394 10.37 56.70 9.48
C GLU A 394 9.67 57.10 10.78
N LEU A 395 9.78 56.24 11.80
CA LEU A 395 9.25 56.49 13.14
C LEU A 395 10.40 56.95 14.04
N CYS A 396 10.24 58.10 14.70
CA CYS A 396 11.09 58.53 15.81
C CYS A 396 10.54 57.99 17.14
N ASP A 397 11.39 57.89 18.15
CA ASP A 397 10.98 57.48 19.50
C ASP A 397 9.90 58.43 20.05
N GLY A 398 8.72 57.87 20.33
CA GLY A 398 7.55 58.62 20.81
C GLY A 398 6.48 58.92 19.74
N ASP A 399 6.73 58.59 18.47
CA ASP A 399 5.73 58.80 17.41
C ASP A 399 4.55 57.81 17.53
N PRO A 400 3.30 58.28 17.43
CA PRO A 400 2.15 57.38 17.39
C PRO A 400 2.08 56.66 16.04
N GLY A 401 2.32 55.34 16.05
CA GLY A 401 2.17 54.47 14.88
C GLY A 401 0.89 53.62 14.93
N THR A 402 0.24 53.42 13.79
CA THR A 402 -0.83 52.43 13.64
C THR A 402 -0.36 51.30 12.72
N LEU A 403 -0.27 50.08 13.25
CA LEU A 403 0.01 48.89 12.46
C LEU A 403 -1.31 48.21 12.10
N SER A 404 -1.63 48.13 10.79
CA SER A 404 -2.77 47.35 10.30
C SER A 404 -2.32 45.93 9.98
N VAL A 405 -2.86 44.96 10.71
CA VAL A 405 -2.65 43.53 10.48
C VAL A 405 -3.96 42.90 10.05
N ALA A 406 -3.96 42.23 8.90
CA ALA A 406 -5.06 41.39 8.46
C ALA A 406 -4.71 39.93 8.76
N VAL A 407 -5.68 39.18 9.29
CA VAL A 407 -5.56 37.76 9.61
C VAL A 407 -6.62 37.00 8.82
N TRP A 408 -6.23 35.93 8.15
CA TRP A 408 -7.09 35.09 7.34
C TRP A 408 -7.08 33.66 7.89
N SER A 409 -8.29 33.10 8.01
CA SER A 409 -8.51 31.70 8.35
C SER A 409 -8.50 30.85 7.07
N GLY A 410 -7.70 29.78 7.08
CA GLY A 410 -7.73 28.69 6.10
C GLY A 410 -8.61 27.52 6.53
N PHE A 411 -9.36 27.66 7.63
CA PHE A 411 -10.35 26.67 8.04
C PHE A 411 -11.56 26.66 7.08
N PRO A 412 -12.16 25.48 6.84
CA PRO A 412 -13.36 25.35 6.01
C PRO A 412 -14.54 26.27 6.39
N ASP A 413 -14.81 26.40 7.70
CA ASP A 413 -15.91 27.18 8.25
C ASP A 413 -15.38 28.17 9.31
N ASP A 414 -16.24 29.09 9.76
CA ASP A 414 -15.90 30.06 10.81
C ASP A 414 -15.63 29.38 12.16
N ILE A 415 -14.64 29.91 12.90
CA ILE A 415 -14.32 29.47 14.27
C ILE A 415 -14.50 30.65 15.21
N THR A 416 -15.27 30.43 16.28
CA THR A 416 -15.40 31.41 17.35
C THR A 416 -14.16 31.34 18.24
N LEU A 417 -13.49 32.48 18.44
CA LEU A 417 -12.34 32.60 19.32
C LEU A 417 -12.76 33.28 20.62
N GLU A 418 -12.33 32.76 21.75
CA GLU A 418 -12.53 33.42 23.05
C GLU A 418 -11.62 34.65 23.20
N SER A 419 -10.39 34.55 22.72
CA SER A 419 -9.43 35.66 22.73
C SER A 419 -8.44 35.56 21.57
N LEU A 420 -7.91 36.71 21.15
CA LEU A 420 -6.82 36.83 20.18
C LEU A 420 -5.74 37.74 20.78
N SER A 421 -4.52 37.24 20.86
CA SER A 421 -3.36 38.00 21.36
C SER A 421 -2.34 38.19 20.25
N LEU A 422 -1.91 39.43 20.04
CA LEU A 422 -0.87 39.80 19.08
C LEU A 422 0.36 40.29 19.85
N ARG A 423 1.53 39.73 19.53
CA ARG A 423 2.81 40.15 20.14
C ARG A 423 3.73 40.73 19.07
N LEU A 424 4.09 41.99 19.22
CA LEU A 424 5.12 42.64 18.41
C LEU A 424 6.49 42.38 19.07
N SER A 425 7.42 41.78 18.32
CA SER A 425 8.80 41.55 18.76
C SER A 425 9.74 42.39 17.89
N ALA A 426 10.54 43.25 18.51
CA ALA A 426 11.57 43.99 17.81
C ALA A 426 12.81 43.10 17.63
N PHE A 427 13.32 43.01 16.40
CA PHE A 427 14.59 42.33 16.11
C PHE A 427 15.63 43.39 15.71
N SER A 428 16.68 43.56 16.52
CA SER A 428 17.81 44.41 16.15
C SER A 428 18.79 43.61 15.29
N SER A 429 19.27 44.18 14.20
CA SER A 429 20.23 43.56 13.25
C SER A 429 21.57 43.11 13.87
N ALA A 430 21.84 43.46 15.13
CA ALA A 430 22.99 42.96 15.89
C ALA A 430 22.90 41.46 16.24
N ASP A 431 21.70 40.86 16.22
CA ASP A 431 21.46 39.47 16.64
C ASP A 431 21.63 38.42 15.51
N GLU A 432 21.74 38.85 14.25
CA GLU A 432 21.99 37.93 13.11
C GLU A 432 23.44 37.39 13.05
N GLY A 433 24.37 38.01 13.79
CA GLY A 433 25.79 37.61 13.79
C GLY A 433 26.13 36.36 14.60
N LEU A 434 25.22 35.84 15.43
CA LEU A 434 25.50 34.75 16.39
C LEU A 434 24.88 33.40 16.05
N LYS A 435 24.13 33.26 14.93
CA LYS A 435 23.51 31.99 14.50
C LYS A 435 23.97 31.46 13.13
N ARG A 436 25.15 31.89 12.67
CA ARG A 436 25.89 31.22 11.59
C ARG A 436 27.31 30.89 12.05
N GLN A 437 27.46 29.86 12.89
CA GLN A 437 28.66 29.01 12.96
C GLN A 437 28.24 27.56 13.18
#